data_AF-A0AAA9ZVP6-F1
#
_entry.id   AF-A0AAA9ZVP6-F1
#
_cell.length_a   1.000
_cell.length_b   1.000
_cell.length_c   1.000
_cell.angle_alpha   90.00
_cell.angle_beta   90.00
_cell.angle_gamma   90.00
#
_symmetry.space_group_name_H-M   'P 1'
#
loop_
_entity.id
_entity.type
_entity.pdbx_description
1 polymer ?
#
loop_
_entity_poly.entity_id
_entity_poly.type
_entity_poly.pdbx_seq_one_letter_code
_entity_poly.pdbx_strand_id
1 'polypeptide(L)'
;MQFQFPGRSFRSKQKSAASRPRARNDVNMNFVARLLKFLPEPSFFRENKSIKIKRLYCDVIEGALKPLRNGSCSEFDSICAKRTLVRIGVVYDLVYACLHTGEWHAVPREEREVFTIVCYVRIIYMLIHSADSFENVGNAIFIADIGIMLGCKVKINIDGNECDLLTQVASVLSEGRGKHFHT
;
A
#
# COMPACT_ATOMS: atom_id res chain seq x y z
N MET A 1 -72.78 1.61 19.47
CA MET A 1 -72.26 2.70 18.60
C MET A 1 -70.95 2.22 17.99
N GLN A 2 -70.93 2.14 16.66
CA GLN A 2 -69.84 1.61 15.86
C GLN A 2 -68.70 2.63 15.78
N PHE A 3 -67.49 2.24 16.15
CA PHE A 3 -66.28 2.99 15.83
C PHE A 3 -65.77 2.51 14.47
N GLN A 4 -65.96 3.33 13.45
CA GLN A 4 -65.49 3.09 12.09
C GLN A 4 -64.12 3.76 11.95
N PHE A 5 -63.05 2.95 12.04
CA PHE A 5 -61.70 3.38 11.65
C PHE A 5 -61.53 3.13 10.15
N PRO A 6 -61.22 4.15 9.33
CA PRO A 6 -60.92 3.92 7.94
C PRO A 6 -59.51 3.33 7.80
N GLY A 7 -59.46 2.08 7.35
CA GLY A 7 -58.23 1.40 7.00
C GLY A 7 -57.49 2.10 5.87
N ARG A 8 -56.16 2.18 6.00
CA ARG A 8 -55.25 2.25 4.86
C ARG A 8 -54.08 1.29 5.08
N SER A 9 -54.19 0.17 4.38
CA SER A 9 -53.14 -0.61 3.70
C SER A 9 -51.70 -0.31 4.10
N PHE A 10 -51.09 -1.26 4.80
CA PHE A 10 -49.64 -1.46 4.77
C PHE A 10 -49.21 -1.77 3.33
N ARG A 11 -48.55 -0.81 2.69
CA ARG A 11 -47.79 -1.07 1.46
C ARG A 11 -46.33 -0.73 1.72
N SER A 12 -45.54 -1.79 1.82
CA SER A 12 -44.08 -1.75 1.75
C SER A 12 -43.63 -0.98 0.51
N LYS A 13 -42.87 0.09 0.73
CA LYS A 13 -41.93 0.60 -0.27
C LYS A 13 -40.63 0.94 0.44
N GLN A 14 -39.78 -0.08 0.55
CA GLN A 14 -38.34 0.11 0.37
C GLN A 14 -38.12 1.01 -0.85
N LYS A 15 -37.61 2.22 -0.60
CA LYS A 15 -36.77 2.91 -1.57
C LYS A 15 -35.52 3.35 -0.82
N SER A 16 -34.59 2.41 -0.78
CA SER A 16 -33.17 2.69 -0.65
C SER A 16 -32.79 3.71 -1.72
N ALA A 17 -32.51 4.93 -1.28
CA ALA A 17 -31.73 5.89 -2.03
C ALA A 17 -30.46 6.18 -1.23
N ALA A 18 -29.74 5.11 -0.89
CA ALA A 18 -28.34 5.24 -0.54
C ALA A 18 -27.56 5.48 -1.84
N SER A 19 -27.07 6.71 -1.97
CA SER A 19 -26.09 7.15 -2.95
C SER A 19 -25.06 6.06 -3.24
N ARG A 20 -25.07 5.48 -4.45
CA ARG A 20 -23.95 4.68 -4.94
C ARG A 20 -22.79 5.63 -5.26
N PRO A 21 -21.62 5.54 -4.61
CA PRO A 21 -20.42 6.11 -5.19
C PRO A 21 -19.83 5.10 -6.18
N ARG A 22 -19.92 5.49 -7.45
CA ARG A 22 -18.89 5.46 -8.52
C ARG A 22 -18.22 4.13 -8.88
N ALA A 23 -18.12 3.91 -10.19
CA ALA A 23 -17.21 2.96 -10.83
C ALA A 23 -15.84 3.03 -10.15
N ARG A 24 -15.35 1.87 -9.71
CA ARG A 24 -14.31 1.72 -8.70
C ARG A 24 -12.99 1.37 -9.42
N ASN A 25 -12.06 2.31 -9.43
CA ASN A 25 -10.61 2.09 -9.28
C ASN A 25 -9.92 1.12 -10.27
N ASP A 26 -9.81 1.42 -11.57
CA ASP A 26 -9.18 0.48 -12.52
C ASP A 26 -7.66 0.69 -12.69
N VAL A 27 -7.16 1.94 -12.66
CA VAL A 27 -5.75 2.24 -12.97
C VAL A 27 -4.86 1.93 -11.78
N ASN A 28 -5.17 2.47 -10.60
CA ASN A 28 -4.38 2.22 -9.39
C ASN A 28 -4.39 0.74 -9.01
N MET A 29 -5.52 0.03 -9.19
CA MET A 29 -5.61 -1.39 -8.85
C MET A 29 -4.83 -2.28 -9.81
N ASN A 30 -4.65 -1.88 -11.08
CA ASN A 30 -3.74 -2.55 -12.00
C ASN A 30 -2.29 -2.46 -11.50
N PHE A 31 -1.84 -1.28 -11.08
CA PHE A 31 -0.52 -1.13 -10.45
C PHE A 31 -0.41 -1.98 -9.20
N VAL A 32 -1.37 -1.91 -8.28
CA VAL A 32 -1.35 -2.70 -7.04
C VAL A 32 -1.25 -4.19 -7.37
N ALA A 33 -2.06 -4.72 -8.28
CA ALA A 33 -2.00 -6.12 -8.69
C ALA A 33 -0.62 -6.53 -9.25
N ARG A 34 0.02 -5.66 -10.04
CA ARG A 34 1.39 -5.88 -10.53
C ARG A 34 2.42 -5.83 -9.39
N LEU A 35 2.31 -4.87 -8.49
CA LEU A 35 3.24 -4.69 -7.37
C LEU A 35 3.16 -5.84 -6.37
N LEU A 36 1.97 -6.41 -6.13
CA LEU A 36 1.81 -7.57 -5.24
C LEU A 36 2.60 -8.80 -5.70
N LYS A 37 2.98 -8.90 -6.98
CA LYS A 37 3.89 -9.96 -7.47
C LYS A 37 5.29 -9.88 -6.84
N PHE A 38 5.64 -8.74 -6.27
CA PHE A 38 6.93 -8.48 -5.61
C PHE A 38 6.86 -8.62 -4.09
N LEU A 39 5.73 -9.07 -3.53
CA LEU A 39 5.60 -9.32 -2.10
C LEU A 39 6.69 -10.31 -1.66
N PRO A 40 7.59 -9.92 -0.73
CA PRO A 40 8.59 -10.86 -0.26
C PRO A 40 7.90 -11.98 0.53
N GLU A 41 8.46 -13.19 0.42
CA GLU A 41 7.93 -14.38 1.09
C GLU A 41 7.90 -14.22 2.62
N PRO A 42 7.00 -14.89 3.34
CA PRO A 42 6.98 -14.84 4.81
C PRO A 42 8.31 -15.24 5.47
N SER A 43 9.08 -16.12 4.84
CA SER A 43 10.43 -16.51 5.29
C SER A 43 11.39 -15.32 5.31
N PHE A 44 11.33 -14.44 4.29
CA PHE A 44 12.17 -13.24 4.22
C PHE A 44 12.07 -12.41 5.51
N PHE A 45 10.86 -12.19 6.03
CA PHE A 45 10.65 -11.40 7.26
C PHE A 45 11.02 -12.15 8.54
N ARG A 46 10.90 -13.48 8.56
CA ARG A 46 11.29 -14.31 9.71
C ARG A 46 12.80 -14.41 9.87
N GLU A 47 13.50 -14.51 8.74
CA GLU A 47 14.96 -14.68 8.66
C GLU A 47 15.68 -13.33 8.69
N ASN A 48 15.05 -12.26 8.21
CA ASN A 48 15.63 -10.94 8.22
C ASN A 48 15.62 -10.33 9.64
N LYS A 49 16.80 -10.32 10.26
CA LYS A 49 17.04 -9.73 11.59
C LYS A 49 16.72 -8.23 11.64
N SER A 50 16.72 -7.55 10.48
CA SER A 50 16.53 -6.11 10.37
C SER A 50 15.18 -5.61 10.89
N ILE A 51 14.15 -6.44 10.73
CA ILE A 51 12.77 -6.07 11.08
C ILE A 51 12.52 -6.31 12.58
N LYS A 52 13.37 -7.11 13.22
CA LYS A 52 13.31 -7.42 14.65
C LYS A 52 14.10 -6.44 15.52
N ILE A 53 14.74 -5.42 14.94
CA ILE A 53 15.50 -4.42 15.69
C ILE A 53 14.60 -3.65 16.66
N LYS A 54 13.43 -3.24 16.18
CA LYS A 54 12.43 -2.55 16.99
C LYS A 54 11.10 -3.24 16.81
N ARG A 55 10.45 -3.57 17.93
CA ARG A 55 9.12 -4.19 17.94
C ARG A 55 8.11 -3.40 17.09
N LEU A 56 8.19 -2.07 17.13
CA LEU A 56 7.36 -1.18 16.32
C LEU A 56 7.49 -1.45 14.81
N TYR A 57 8.71 -1.68 14.30
CA TYR A 57 8.93 -1.94 12.88
C TYR A 57 8.26 -3.25 12.46
N CYS A 58 8.48 -4.30 13.27
CA CYS A 58 7.87 -5.61 13.05
C CYS A 58 6.34 -5.53 13.06
N ASP A 59 5.75 -4.91 14.08
CA ASP A 59 4.30 -4.82 14.24
C ASP A 59 3.63 -4.09 13.07
N VAL A 60 4.26 -3.01 12.57
CA VAL A 60 3.74 -2.22 11.45
C VAL A 60 3.92 -2.96 10.12
N ILE A 61 5.09 -3.53 9.86
CA ILE A 61 5.39 -4.22 8.59
C ILE A 61 4.56 -5.50 8.48
N GLU A 62 4.53 -6.35 9.51
CA GLU A 62 3.73 -7.58 9.50
C GLU A 62 2.23 -7.27 9.45
N GLY A 63 1.79 -6.25 10.20
CA GLY A 63 0.41 -5.77 10.17
C GLY A 63 -0.02 -5.26 8.78
N ALA A 64 0.89 -4.65 8.02
CA ALA A 64 0.65 -4.21 6.66
C ALA A 64 0.71 -5.35 5.64
N LEU A 65 1.61 -6.33 5.80
CA LEU A 65 1.78 -7.41 4.83
C LEU A 65 0.73 -8.52 4.97
N LYS A 66 0.25 -8.79 6.19
CA LYS A 66 -0.71 -9.87 6.44
C LYS A 66 -2.00 -9.72 5.62
N PRO A 67 -2.64 -8.53 5.55
CA PRO A 67 -3.78 -8.32 4.66
C PRO A 67 -3.43 -8.47 3.17
N LEU A 68 -2.25 -8.00 2.73
CA LEU A 68 -1.81 -8.09 1.33
C LEU A 68 -1.58 -9.53 0.86
N ARG A 69 -1.22 -10.44 1.78
CA ARG A 69 -1.05 -11.87 1.49
C ARG A 69 -2.34 -12.66 1.47
N ASN A 70 -3.30 -12.25 2.30
CA ASN A 70 -4.53 -13.00 2.54
C ASN A 70 -5.72 -12.51 1.70
N GLY A 71 -5.60 -11.35 1.05
CA GLY A 71 -6.72 -10.67 0.39
C GLY A 71 -6.56 -10.51 -1.12
N SER A 72 -7.70 -10.52 -1.81
CA SER A 72 -7.84 -9.95 -3.15
C SER A 72 -7.82 -8.41 -3.06
N CYS A 73 -7.19 -7.72 -4.02
CA CYS A 73 -7.18 -6.24 -4.11
C CYS A 73 -8.57 -5.60 -3.96
N SER A 74 -9.64 -6.31 -4.29
CA SER A 74 -11.03 -5.85 -4.25
C SER A 74 -11.63 -5.72 -2.84
N GLU A 75 -11.00 -6.30 -1.82
CA GLU A 75 -11.54 -6.41 -0.45
C GLU A 75 -10.89 -5.43 0.55
N PHE A 76 -9.96 -4.59 0.10
CA PHE A 76 -9.36 -3.60 0.99
C PHE A 76 -10.38 -2.52 1.38
N ASP A 77 -10.86 -2.61 2.62
CA ASP A 77 -11.61 -1.53 3.26
C ASP A 77 -10.77 -0.25 3.30
N SER A 78 -11.29 0.85 2.76
CA SER A 78 -10.56 2.11 2.67
C SER A 78 -10.22 2.69 4.04
N ILE A 79 -11.01 2.38 5.08
CA ILE A 79 -10.76 2.78 6.46
C ILE A 79 -9.56 1.99 7.01
N CYS A 80 -9.52 0.69 6.75
CA CYS A 80 -8.38 -0.17 7.10
C CYS A 80 -7.10 0.30 6.39
N ALA A 81 -7.17 0.56 5.09
CA ALA A 81 -6.05 1.06 4.30
C ALA A 81 -5.51 2.40 4.83
N LYS A 82 -6.39 3.34 5.18
CA LYS A 82 -6.00 4.64 5.76
C LYS A 82 -5.29 4.48 7.10
N ARG A 83 -5.82 3.65 8.01
CA ARG A 83 -5.19 3.39 9.31
C ARG A 83 -3.81 2.75 9.16
N THR A 84 -3.68 1.80 8.25
CA THR A 84 -2.40 1.16 7.95
C THR A 84 -1.41 2.16 7.35
N LEU A 85 -1.85 3.04 6.45
CA LEU A 85 -1.01 4.08 5.87
C LEU A 85 -0.47 5.06 6.93
N VAL A 86 -1.28 5.44 7.93
CA VAL A 86 -0.82 6.26 9.06
C VAL A 86 0.28 5.56 9.86
N ARG A 87 0.10 4.27 10.17
CA ARG A 87 1.11 3.48 10.91
C ARG A 87 2.41 3.33 10.12
N ILE A 88 2.31 3.04 8.83
CA ILE A 88 3.45 3.02 7.91
C ILE A 88 4.13 4.39 7.89
N GLY A 89 3.35 5.47 7.91
CA GLY A 89 3.85 6.84 7.92
C GLY A 89 4.72 7.16 9.13
N VAL A 90 4.31 6.75 10.32
CA VAL A 90 5.11 6.93 11.55
C VAL A 90 6.47 6.25 11.43
N VAL A 91 6.53 5.02 10.91
CA VAL A 91 7.80 4.30 10.75
C VAL A 91 8.63 4.93 9.63
N TYR A 92 8.00 5.34 8.53
CA TYR A 92 8.66 6.04 7.43
C TYR A 92 9.35 7.31 7.92
N ASP A 93 8.63 8.18 8.64
CA ASP A 93 9.16 9.45 9.12
C ASP A 93 10.29 9.24 10.13
N LEU A 94 10.16 8.26 11.03
CA LEU A 94 11.18 7.94 12.02
C LEU A 94 12.49 7.49 11.36
N VAL A 95 12.42 6.57 10.39
CA VAL A 95 13.62 6.04 9.72
C VAL A 95 14.18 7.04 8.72
N TYR A 96 13.32 7.77 8.00
CA TYR A 96 13.71 8.87 7.12
C TYR A 96 14.46 9.94 7.92
N ALA A 97 13.98 10.27 9.13
CA ALA A 97 14.65 11.23 10.00
C ALA A 97 16.10 10.81 10.33
N CYS A 98 16.35 9.52 10.55
CA CYS A 98 17.71 9.02 10.75
C CYS A 98 18.54 9.13 9.46
N LEU A 99 17.97 8.79 8.31
CA LEU A 99 18.70 8.71 7.03
C LEU A 99 19.00 10.08 6.41
N HIS A 100 18.10 11.05 6.55
CA HIS A 100 18.21 12.35 5.90
C HIS A 100 19.14 13.35 6.61
N THR A 101 19.73 12.99 7.77
CA THR A 101 20.60 13.87 8.58
C THR A 101 22.05 13.95 8.10
N GLY A 102 22.38 13.36 6.94
CA GLY A 102 23.69 13.48 6.30
C GLY A 102 24.66 12.33 6.59
N GLU A 103 24.41 11.53 7.63
CA GLU A 103 25.20 10.32 7.95
C GLU A 103 24.47 9.03 7.56
N TRP A 104 23.81 9.02 6.40
CA TRP A 104 23.04 7.86 5.92
C TRP A 104 23.85 6.55 5.91
N HIS A 105 25.17 6.66 5.68
CA HIS A 105 26.11 5.55 5.67
C HIS A 105 26.43 5.01 7.07
N ALA A 106 26.26 5.84 8.11
CA ALA A 106 26.40 5.45 9.51
C ALA A 106 25.13 4.76 10.04
N VAL A 107 23.99 4.92 9.37
CA VAL A 107 22.77 4.20 9.72
C VAL A 107 22.95 2.70 9.45
N PRO A 108 22.68 1.83 10.45
CA PRO A 108 22.81 0.39 10.29
C PRO A 108 22.11 -0.11 9.03
N ARG A 109 22.74 -1.05 8.34
CA ARG A 109 22.23 -1.63 7.09
C ARG A 109 20.79 -2.09 7.27
N GLU A 110 20.50 -2.65 8.42
CA GLU A 110 19.23 -3.20 8.80
C GLU A 110 18.11 -2.13 8.89
N GLU A 111 18.40 -0.96 9.47
CA GLU A 111 17.43 0.14 9.48
C GLU A 111 17.20 0.68 8.05
N ARG A 112 18.22 0.63 7.20
CA ARG A 112 18.10 0.93 5.76
C ARG A 112 17.26 -0.11 5.01
N GLU A 113 17.35 -1.39 5.35
CA GLU A 113 16.47 -2.43 4.80
C GLU A 113 15.02 -2.22 5.23
N VAL A 114 14.79 -1.85 6.49
CA VAL A 114 13.46 -1.47 7.00
C VAL A 114 12.90 -0.30 6.19
N PHE A 115 13.72 0.72 5.91
CA PHE A 115 13.31 1.86 5.10
C PHE A 115 12.83 1.44 3.70
N THR A 116 13.58 0.58 3.02
CA THR A 116 13.22 0.03 1.71
C THR A 116 11.85 -0.68 1.75
N ILE A 117 11.63 -1.53 2.74
CA ILE A 117 10.38 -2.29 2.91
C ILE A 117 9.22 -1.34 3.21
N VAL A 118 9.44 -0.34 4.06
CA VAL A 118 8.44 0.66 4.44
C VAL A 118 8.04 1.51 3.23
N CYS A 119 8.99 1.91 2.39
CA CYS A 119 8.71 2.60 1.11
C CYS A 119 7.81 1.73 0.21
N TYR A 120 8.14 0.45 0.06
CA TYR A 120 7.35 -0.49 -0.74
C TYR A 120 5.90 -0.63 -0.24
N VAL A 121 5.69 -0.91 1.05
CA VAL A 121 4.32 -1.04 1.59
C VAL A 121 3.57 0.29 1.57
N ARG A 122 4.25 1.42 1.77
CA ARG A 122 3.67 2.76 1.67
C ARG A 122 3.12 3.01 0.27
N ILE A 123 3.88 2.66 -0.77
CA ILE A 123 3.46 2.78 -2.18
C ILE A 123 2.16 1.99 -2.41
N ILE A 124 2.12 0.73 -2.00
CA ILE A 124 0.94 -0.13 -2.18
C ILE A 124 -0.28 0.47 -1.48
N TYR A 125 -0.17 0.78 -0.20
CA TYR A 125 -1.30 1.31 0.58
C TYR A 125 -1.75 2.70 0.13
N MET A 126 -0.82 3.52 -0.36
CA MET A 126 -1.15 4.79 -0.98
C MET A 126 -1.99 4.57 -2.24
N LEU A 127 -1.57 3.68 -3.15
CA LEU A 127 -2.33 3.39 -4.37
C LEU A 127 -3.70 2.77 -4.08
N ILE A 128 -3.82 1.92 -3.04
CA ILE A 128 -5.10 1.36 -2.59
C ILE A 128 -6.03 2.44 -2.04
N HIS A 129 -5.51 3.38 -1.24
CA HIS A 129 -6.32 4.41 -0.60
C HIS A 129 -6.69 5.57 -1.52
N SER A 130 -5.87 5.85 -2.52
CA SER A 130 -6.00 7.02 -3.38
C SER A 130 -7.14 6.91 -4.38
N ALA A 131 -7.78 8.05 -4.68
CA ALA A 131 -8.62 8.16 -5.88
C ALA A 131 -7.76 7.93 -7.14
N ASP A 132 -8.35 7.40 -8.21
CA ASP A 132 -7.69 7.22 -9.52
C ASP A 132 -7.17 8.58 -10.02
N SER A 133 -5.88 8.81 -9.81
CA SER A 133 -5.19 10.03 -10.19
C SER A 133 -3.73 9.69 -10.46
N PHE A 134 -3.25 10.13 -11.62
CA PHE A 134 -1.84 9.99 -12.02
C PHE A 134 -0.88 10.71 -11.08
N GLU A 135 -1.35 11.70 -10.33
CA GLU A 135 -0.57 12.37 -9.29
C GLU A 135 -0.11 11.36 -8.22
N ASN A 136 -0.95 10.38 -7.89
CA ASN A 136 -0.60 9.35 -6.91
C ASN A 136 0.45 8.36 -7.45
N VAL A 137 0.45 8.09 -8.76
CA VAL A 137 1.53 7.34 -9.41
C VAL A 137 2.83 8.14 -9.37
N GLY A 138 2.78 9.46 -9.60
CA GLY A 138 3.92 10.35 -9.44
C GLY A 138 4.50 10.32 -8.02
N ASN A 139 3.64 10.42 -7.01
CA ASN A 139 4.03 10.30 -5.61
C ASN A 139 4.62 8.91 -5.29
N ALA A 140 4.10 7.85 -5.92
CA ALA A 140 4.60 6.49 -5.73
C ALA A 140 6.02 6.33 -6.30
N ILE A 141 6.27 6.89 -7.48
CA ILE A 141 7.61 6.93 -8.09
C ILE A 141 8.56 7.70 -7.19
N PHE A 142 8.15 8.88 -6.71
CA PHE A 142 8.97 9.66 -5.78
C PHE A 142 9.35 8.88 -4.52
N ILE A 143 8.40 8.17 -3.90
CA ILE A 143 8.69 7.32 -2.72
C ILE A 143 9.65 6.17 -3.09
N ALA A 144 9.52 5.58 -4.27
CA ALA A 144 10.42 4.53 -4.74
C ALA A 144 11.85 5.07 -4.91
N ASP A 145 12.01 6.23 -5.55
CA ASP A 145 13.32 6.87 -5.76
C ASP A 145 14.01 7.22 -4.44
N ILE A 146 13.27 7.78 -3.48
CA ILE A 146 13.79 8.05 -2.13
C ILE A 146 14.23 6.75 -1.44
N GLY A 147 13.44 5.69 -1.54
CA GLY A 147 13.79 4.38 -1.00
C GLY A 147 15.04 3.77 -1.65
N ILE A 148 15.21 3.93 -2.96
CA ILE A 148 16.41 3.50 -3.71
C ILE A 148 17.64 4.28 -3.26
N MET A 149 17.50 5.60 -3.07
CA MET A 149 18.61 6.48 -2.73
C MET A 149 19.10 6.31 -1.29
N LEU A 150 18.18 6.18 -0.32
CA LEU A 150 18.51 6.18 1.11
C LEU A 150 18.49 4.78 1.75
N GLY A 151 17.75 3.85 1.17
CA GLY A 151 17.56 2.51 1.71
C GLY A 151 18.73 1.56 1.44
N CYS A 152 18.47 0.27 1.68
CA CYS A 152 19.35 -0.82 1.30
C CYS A 152 18.70 -1.66 0.21
N LYS A 153 19.51 -2.28 -0.66
CA LYS A 153 19.01 -3.21 -1.67
C LYS A 153 18.33 -4.40 -1.01
N VAL A 154 17.05 -4.57 -1.30
CA VAL A 154 16.27 -5.73 -0.86
C VAL A 154 16.06 -6.62 -2.07
N LYS A 155 16.73 -7.77 -2.05
CA LYS A 155 16.68 -8.76 -3.12
C LYS A 155 15.41 -9.61 -2.99
N ILE A 156 14.69 -9.74 -4.09
CA ILE A 156 13.52 -10.63 -4.24
C ILE A 156 13.76 -11.58 -5.41
N ASN A 157 13.14 -12.75 -5.39
CA ASN A 157 13.20 -13.72 -6.48
C ASN A 157 11.90 -13.65 -7.27
N ILE A 158 11.99 -13.38 -8.57
CA ILE A 158 10.87 -13.35 -9.51
C ILE A 158 11.21 -14.28 -10.67
N ASP A 159 10.40 -15.31 -10.88
CA ASP A 159 10.57 -16.28 -11.98
C ASP A 159 11.99 -16.89 -12.07
N GLY A 160 12.64 -17.10 -10.91
CA GLY A 160 13.99 -17.65 -10.82
C GLY A 160 15.12 -16.61 -10.92
N ASN A 161 14.79 -15.33 -11.12
CA ASN A 161 15.76 -14.25 -11.21
C ASN A 161 15.79 -13.40 -9.94
N GLU A 162 17.00 -13.11 -9.45
CA GLU A 162 17.20 -12.21 -8.32
C GLU A 162 17.15 -10.74 -8.79
N CYS A 163 16.22 -9.98 -8.23
CA CYS A 163 15.95 -8.59 -8.61
C CYS A 163 15.95 -7.68 -7.36
N ASP A 164 16.25 -6.39 -7.55
CA ASP A 164 16.07 -5.39 -6.50
C ASP A 164 14.59 -4.94 -6.42
N LEU A 165 14.01 -5.01 -5.22
CA LEU A 165 12.60 -4.75 -4.96
C LEU A 165 12.14 -3.38 -5.47
N LEU A 166 12.77 -2.30 -5.00
CA LEU A 166 12.30 -0.96 -5.35
C LEU A 166 12.62 -0.58 -6.79
N THR A 167 13.68 -1.13 -7.38
CA THR A 167 13.98 -0.98 -8.81
C THR A 167 12.85 -1.57 -9.67
N GLN A 168 12.35 -2.76 -9.32
CA GLN A 168 11.22 -3.38 -10.03
C GLN A 168 9.92 -2.60 -9.83
N VAL A 169 9.68 -2.10 -8.61
CA VAL A 169 8.54 -1.23 -8.29
C VAL A 169 8.57 0.04 -9.14
N ALA A 170 9.71 0.73 -9.20
CA ALA A 170 9.90 1.94 -10.00
C ALA A 170 9.69 1.68 -11.50
N SER A 171 10.18 0.54 -12.03
CA SER A 171 9.95 0.13 -13.42
C SER A 171 8.46 -0.02 -13.72
N VAL A 172 7.72 -0.76 -12.89
CA VAL A 172 6.28 -0.98 -13.04
C VAL A 172 5.50 0.34 -13.07
N LEU A 173 5.81 1.25 -12.14
CA LEU A 173 5.16 2.55 -12.04
C LEU A 173 5.48 3.46 -13.25
N SER A 174 6.73 3.45 -13.69
CA SER A 174 7.21 4.29 -14.81
C SER A 174 6.66 3.85 -16.16
N GLU A 175 6.61 2.54 -16.42
CA GLU A 175 6.00 1.97 -17.64
C GLU A 175 4.54 2.35 -17.79
N GLY A 176 3.78 2.30 -16.69
CA GLY A 176 2.36 2.66 -16.71
C GLY A 176 2.13 4.15 -16.90
N ARG A 177 3.06 5.00 -16.44
CA ARG A 177 3.03 6.45 -16.71
C ARG A 177 3.32 6.77 -18.17
N GLY A 178 4.32 6.12 -18.79
CA GLY A 178 4.72 6.38 -20.18
C GLY A 178 3.66 6.02 -21.23
N LYS A 179 2.86 4.97 -20.98
CA LYS A 179 1.79 4.54 -21.91
C LYS A 179 0.62 5.51 -22.00
N HIS A 180 0.44 6.41 -21.04
CA HIS A 180 -0.70 7.34 -20.99
C HIS A 180 -0.44 8.71 -21.62
N PHE A 181 0.81 9.04 -21.97
CA PHE A 181 1.17 10.29 -22.67
C PHE A 181 1.14 10.15 -24.20
N HIS A 182 0.81 8.97 -24.74
CA HIS A 182 0.75 8.67 -26.18
C HIS A 182 -0.66 8.29 -26.68
N THR A 183 -1.69 8.57 -25.89
CA THR A 183 -3.11 8.49 -26.26
C THR A 183 -3.76 9.84 -26.01
#